data_AF-A0A9E4MRK5-F1
#
_entry.id   AF-A0A9E4MRK5-F1
#
_cell.length_a   1.000
_cell.length_b   1.000
_cell.length_c   1.000
_cell.angle_alpha   90.00
_cell.angle_beta   90.00
_cell.angle_gamma   90.00
#
_symmetry.space_group_name_H-M   'P 1'
#
loop_
_entity.id
_entity.type
_entity.pdbx_description
1 polymer ?
#
loop_
_entity_poly.entity_id
_entity_poly.type
_entity_poly.pdbx_seq_one_letter_code
_entity_poly.pdbx_strand_id
1 'polypeptide(L)'
;MPHPNSQLGTNDSTVVDTVCHFLYRTLVSLQKQHPQWLNPRYQTVPWHQPHYQSIFLKKISQGLSQVKPLEKLLAKVQDYLKLLLSEEFILSTEYEVVIAQLEQLIYPNPKLTPYQHPSEINPQPLYFNGRSFSSSGISILLLDVENLQLDIETEKFLETICTCPLQIKVAFANWRSMGKKDIEFHQRGYQLIHVPPGKDSADLKMATVGSSIFVYYPTAQEVLVCSSDRALTHLCNTLQGHGLTVYQVKKKKDKILVFNNRTGETQQFALISAPEIPPLDQFIIQLQELIRAEQKRIQSQWIKLSRLSALYKDTYQITISQVVSAHYAEYKARDIFIKNPQTFVLHQPSDKSQTYVTLFEISSIPEKLISPVENSTNDLGRIQSVQQLEKALVEIVKELTAQTSSPCISLSILGSYFNKKYGQAITQVIKQFQPGGKFPKFIELCNSFSLEQTERGLTVCLLTENIPSSSEEE
;
A
#
# COMPACT_ATOMS: atom_id res chain seq x y z
N MET A 1 -32.91 55.14 17.65
CA MET A 1 -32.97 53.69 17.92
C MET A 1 -34.10 53.08 17.12
N PRO A 2 -33.82 52.26 16.10
CA PRO A 2 -34.86 51.52 15.40
C PRO A 2 -34.82 50.01 15.71
N HIS A 3 -36.01 49.43 15.77
CA HIS A 3 -36.32 48.02 15.98
C HIS A 3 -35.61 47.08 14.98
N PRO A 4 -35.21 45.85 15.39
CA PRO A 4 -34.91 44.80 14.44
C PRO A 4 -36.24 44.23 13.89
N ASN A 5 -36.44 44.45 12.60
CA ASN A 5 -37.48 43.82 11.81
C ASN A 5 -37.42 42.29 11.92
N SER A 6 -38.57 41.71 12.20
CA SER A 6 -38.94 40.32 12.05
C SER A 6 -38.70 39.83 10.61
N GLN A 7 -37.69 38.98 10.41
CA GLN A 7 -37.62 38.05 9.28
C GLN A 7 -38.17 36.68 9.73
N LEU A 8 -39.49 36.57 9.80
CA LEU A 8 -40.19 35.29 10.00
C LEU A 8 -40.96 34.98 8.70
N GLY A 9 -40.50 33.99 7.93
CA GLY A 9 -41.22 33.58 6.72
C GLY A 9 -40.59 32.48 5.86
N THR A 10 -39.30 32.17 6.01
CA THR A 10 -38.60 31.22 5.11
C THR A 10 -38.30 29.85 5.72
N ASN A 11 -38.41 29.68 7.04
CA ASN A 11 -37.98 28.45 7.72
C ASN A 11 -39.02 27.32 7.69
N ASP A 12 -40.31 27.63 7.52
CA ASP A 12 -41.37 26.61 7.58
C ASP A 12 -41.35 25.69 6.34
N SER A 13 -41.04 26.23 5.16
CA SER A 13 -41.02 25.46 3.91
C SER A 13 -39.85 24.47 3.84
N THR A 14 -38.70 24.82 4.42
CA THR A 14 -37.51 23.97 4.42
C THR A 14 -37.63 22.83 5.42
N VAL A 15 -38.25 23.08 6.58
CA VAL A 15 -38.59 22.04 7.57
C VAL A 15 -39.57 21.04 7.00
N VAL A 16 -40.66 21.51 6.37
CA VAL A 16 -41.65 20.62 5.72
C VAL A 16 -41.01 19.74 4.65
N ASP A 17 -40.15 20.30 3.81
CA ASP A 17 -39.45 19.54 2.77
C ASP A 17 -38.53 18.46 3.36
N THR A 18 -37.76 18.82 4.38
CA THR A 18 -36.86 17.90 5.09
C THR A 18 -37.63 16.73 5.73
N VAL A 19 -38.75 17.03 6.39
CA VAL A 19 -39.63 16.03 7.00
C VAL A 19 -40.22 15.10 5.93
N CYS A 20 -40.69 15.63 4.80
CA CYS A 20 -41.25 14.83 3.71
C CYS A 20 -40.23 13.81 3.16
N HIS A 21 -38.99 14.25 2.96
CA HIS A 21 -37.91 13.40 2.46
C HIS A 21 -37.48 12.34 3.48
N PHE A 22 -37.43 12.70 4.77
CA PHE A 22 -37.17 11.74 5.84
C PHE A 22 -38.24 10.64 5.87
N LEU A 23 -39.53 11.02 5.89
CA LEU A 23 -40.64 10.07 5.90
C LEU A 23 -40.58 9.11 4.70
N TYR A 24 -40.28 9.63 3.51
CA TYR A 24 -40.19 8.80 2.31
C TYR A 24 -39.05 7.77 2.41
N ARG A 25 -37.86 8.20 2.87
CA ARG A 25 -36.71 7.30 3.05
C ARG A 25 -37.02 6.21 4.08
N THR A 26 -37.66 6.56 5.18
CA THR A 26 -38.11 5.61 6.20
C THR A 26 -39.04 4.55 5.59
N LEU A 27 -40.02 4.94 4.77
CA LEU A 27 -40.92 4.00 4.10
C LEU A 27 -40.19 3.05 3.13
N VAL A 28 -39.28 3.58 2.32
CA VAL A 28 -38.49 2.77 1.38
C VAL A 28 -37.61 1.76 2.14
N SER A 29 -37.02 2.17 3.26
CA SER A 29 -36.19 1.29 4.09
C SER A 29 -37.04 0.19 4.74
N LEU A 30 -38.17 0.57 5.33
CA LEU A 30 -39.12 -0.36 5.95
C LEU A 30 -39.62 -1.37 4.93
N GLN A 31 -40.00 -0.94 3.72
CA GLN A 31 -40.41 -1.86 2.66
C GLN A 31 -39.33 -2.89 2.32
N LYS A 32 -38.06 -2.49 2.29
CA LYS A 32 -36.96 -3.37 1.89
C LYS A 32 -36.63 -4.39 2.97
N GLN A 33 -36.74 -4.02 4.24
CA GLN A 33 -36.16 -4.78 5.34
C GLN A 33 -37.21 -5.45 6.23
N HIS A 34 -38.33 -4.78 6.49
CA HIS A 34 -39.46 -5.30 7.26
C HIS A 34 -40.78 -4.91 6.59
N PRO A 35 -41.14 -5.53 5.45
CA PRO A 35 -42.39 -5.23 4.75
C PRO A 35 -43.63 -5.30 5.66
N GLN A 36 -43.62 -6.20 6.66
CA GLN A 36 -44.68 -6.37 7.64
C GLN A 36 -44.95 -5.12 8.49
N TRP A 37 -43.96 -4.23 8.63
CA TRP A 37 -44.09 -3.00 9.42
C TRP A 37 -44.82 -1.88 8.69
N LEU A 38 -45.03 -2.03 7.38
CA LEU A 38 -45.92 -1.16 6.61
C LEU A 38 -47.37 -1.62 6.75
N ASN A 39 -48.30 -0.67 6.70
CA ASN A 39 -49.72 -1.00 6.60
C ASN A 39 -49.96 -1.90 5.36
N PRO A 40 -50.76 -2.99 5.47
CA PRO A 40 -50.99 -3.93 4.37
C PRO A 40 -51.39 -3.28 3.04
N ARG A 41 -52.08 -2.12 3.09
CA ARG A 41 -52.47 -1.35 1.89
C ARG A 41 -51.29 -0.76 1.10
N TYR A 42 -50.13 -0.61 1.72
CA TYR A 42 -48.95 0.03 1.15
C TYR A 42 -47.75 -0.91 0.95
N GLN A 43 -47.88 -2.19 1.34
CA GLN A 43 -46.80 -3.18 1.22
C GLN A 43 -46.43 -3.49 -0.24
N THR A 44 -47.43 -3.50 -1.14
CA THR A 44 -47.27 -3.83 -2.56
C THR A 44 -46.89 -2.64 -3.44
N VAL A 45 -46.88 -1.42 -2.89
CA VAL A 45 -46.55 -0.20 -3.63
C VAL A 45 -45.04 -0.14 -3.85
N PRO A 46 -44.50 -0.04 -5.08
CA PRO A 46 -43.06 -0.07 -5.30
C PRO A 46 -42.42 1.29 -4.97
N TRP A 47 -42.20 1.56 -3.68
CA TRP A 47 -41.65 2.82 -3.17
C TRP A 47 -40.22 3.12 -3.66
N HIS A 48 -39.52 2.15 -4.24
CA HIS A 48 -38.21 2.40 -4.84
C HIS A 48 -38.29 3.12 -6.20
N GLN A 49 -39.47 3.25 -6.81
CA GLN A 49 -39.63 3.88 -8.12
C GLN A 49 -39.84 5.41 -7.99
N PRO A 50 -39.15 6.22 -8.82
CA PRO A 50 -39.20 7.69 -8.73
C PRO A 50 -40.61 8.30 -8.85
N HIS A 51 -41.50 7.63 -9.60
CA HIS A 51 -42.88 8.08 -9.77
C HIS A 51 -43.65 8.16 -8.43
N TYR A 52 -43.47 7.16 -7.57
CA TYR A 52 -44.13 7.12 -6.26
C TYR A 52 -43.51 8.12 -5.28
N GLN A 53 -42.22 8.44 -5.44
CA GLN A 53 -41.55 9.50 -4.69
C GLN A 53 -42.19 10.85 -4.97
N SER A 54 -42.32 11.22 -6.24
CA SER A 54 -42.90 12.51 -6.61
C SER A 54 -44.36 12.64 -6.16
N ILE A 55 -45.16 11.57 -6.25
CA ILE A 55 -46.55 11.55 -5.77
C ILE A 55 -46.60 11.68 -4.25
N PHE A 56 -45.79 10.92 -3.53
CA PHE A 56 -45.74 10.95 -2.07
C PHE A 56 -45.35 12.32 -1.56
N LEU A 57 -44.21 12.86 -2.05
CA LEU A 57 -43.70 14.16 -1.62
C LEU A 57 -44.71 15.27 -1.91
N LYS A 58 -45.33 15.29 -3.09
CA LYS A 58 -46.38 16.26 -3.42
C LYS A 58 -47.57 16.19 -2.45
N LYS A 59 -48.06 14.98 -2.14
CA LYS A 59 -49.24 14.79 -1.28
C LYS A 59 -48.96 15.14 0.19
N ILE A 60 -47.82 14.71 0.71
CA ILE A 60 -47.45 14.94 2.10
C ILE A 60 -47.02 16.40 2.31
N SER A 61 -46.21 16.98 1.41
CA SER A 61 -45.84 18.41 1.49
C SER A 61 -47.06 19.33 1.44
N GLN A 62 -48.04 19.05 0.58
CA GLN A 62 -49.30 19.82 0.54
C GLN A 62 -50.07 19.72 1.86
N GLY A 63 -50.08 18.55 2.50
CA GLY A 63 -50.76 18.36 3.78
C GLY A 63 -50.02 18.96 4.99
N LEU A 64 -48.69 18.98 4.97
CA LEU A 64 -47.86 19.49 6.06
C LEU A 64 -47.67 21.02 5.98
N SER A 65 -47.59 21.58 4.78
CA SER A 65 -47.46 23.05 4.56
C SER A 65 -48.68 23.86 5.01
N GLN A 66 -49.83 23.21 5.21
CA GLN A 66 -51.07 23.83 5.69
C GLN A 66 -51.16 23.89 7.22
N VAL A 67 -50.25 23.24 7.95
CA VAL A 67 -50.31 23.14 9.41
C VAL A 67 -49.73 24.40 10.05
N LYS A 68 -50.57 25.15 10.75
CA LYS A 68 -50.15 26.27 11.61
C LYS A 68 -50.89 26.17 12.95
N PRO A 69 -50.21 26.33 14.11
CA PRO A 69 -48.77 26.62 14.32
C PRO A 69 -47.84 25.40 14.15
N LEU A 70 -46.51 25.64 14.06
CA LEU A 70 -45.45 24.63 13.88
C LEU A 70 -45.46 23.53 14.96
N GLU A 71 -45.91 23.83 16.16
CA GLU A 71 -46.12 22.90 17.28
C GLU A 71 -47.08 21.74 16.94
N LYS A 72 -47.99 21.95 15.97
CA LYS A 72 -48.93 20.92 15.50
C LYS A 72 -48.36 20.08 14.35
N LEU A 73 -47.18 20.41 13.84
CA LEU A 73 -46.58 19.72 12.70
C LEU A 73 -46.23 18.28 13.04
N LEU A 74 -45.62 18.04 14.21
CA LEU A 74 -45.26 16.69 14.66
C LEU A 74 -46.49 15.79 14.80
N ALA A 75 -47.55 16.30 15.42
CA ALA A 75 -48.81 15.57 15.56
C ALA A 75 -49.39 15.19 14.19
N LYS A 76 -49.33 16.11 13.21
CA LYS A 76 -49.79 15.82 11.85
C LYS A 76 -48.94 14.77 11.14
N VAL A 77 -47.62 14.79 11.37
CA VAL A 77 -46.71 13.77 10.86
C VAL A 77 -47.01 12.41 11.48
N GLN A 78 -47.26 12.36 12.79
CA GLN A 78 -47.67 11.13 13.48
C GLN A 78 -48.98 10.56 12.93
N ASP A 79 -49.95 11.40 12.56
CA ASP A 79 -51.18 10.96 11.89
C ASP A 79 -50.90 10.29 10.54
N TYR A 80 -49.97 10.84 9.74
CA TYR A 80 -49.56 10.21 8.48
C TYR A 80 -48.83 8.89 8.72
N LEU A 81 -47.95 8.84 9.73
CA LEU A 81 -47.26 7.61 10.09
C LEU A 81 -48.23 6.51 10.52
N LYS A 82 -49.27 6.84 11.30
CA LYS A 82 -50.33 5.89 11.70
C LYS A 82 -51.11 5.34 10.51
N LEU A 83 -51.25 6.12 9.43
CA LEU A 83 -51.88 5.67 8.20
C LEU A 83 -50.97 4.71 7.41
N LEU A 84 -49.67 5.01 7.38
CA LEU A 84 -48.69 4.35 6.52
C LEU A 84 -48.09 3.09 7.13
N LEU A 85 -48.02 3.03 8.46
CA LEU A 85 -47.34 1.99 9.22
C LEU A 85 -48.34 1.04 9.89
N SER A 86 -47.86 -0.15 10.21
CA SER A 86 -48.62 -1.15 10.98
C SER A 86 -48.71 -0.77 12.46
N GLU A 87 -49.73 -1.28 13.16
CA GLU A 87 -49.83 -1.12 14.62
C GLU A 87 -48.65 -1.79 15.35
N GLU A 88 -48.13 -2.90 14.83
CA GLU A 88 -46.96 -3.60 15.38
C GLU A 88 -45.73 -2.70 15.43
N PHE A 89 -45.49 -1.92 14.37
CA PHE A 89 -44.35 -0.99 14.34
C PHE A 89 -44.59 0.24 15.23
N ILE A 90 -45.81 0.77 15.28
CA ILE A 90 -46.13 1.94 16.11
C ILE A 90 -45.90 1.66 17.61
N LEU A 91 -46.08 0.41 18.04
CA LEU A 91 -45.83 -0.03 19.41
C LEU A 91 -44.37 -0.40 19.70
N SER A 92 -43.48 -0.27 18.70
CA SER A 92 -42.10 -0.72 18.81
C SER A 92 -41.14 0.40 19.23
N THR A 93 -40.02 0.03 19.84
CA THR A 93 -38.97 0.99 20.25
C THR A 93 -38.36 1.73 19.06
N GLU A 94 -38.41 1.14 17.87
CA GLU A 94 -37.95 1.73 16.61
C GLU A 94 -38.81 2.92 16.19
N TYR A 95 -40.11 2.87 16.47
CA TYR A 95 -40.99 4.01 16.20
C TYR A 95 -40.64 5.20 17.09
N GLU A 96 -40.28 4.99 18.36
CA GLU A 96 -39.83 6.06 19.25
C GLU A 96 -38.59 6.78 18.70
N VAL A 97 -37.65 6.03 18.12
CA VAL A 97 -36.45 6.61 17.46
C VAL A 97 -36.83 7.45 16.24
N VAL A 98 -37.76 6.96 15.41
CA VAL A 98 -38.26 7.71 14.24
C VAL A 98 -38.94 9.02 14.69
N ILE A 99 -39.71 8.99 15.77
CA ILE A 99 -40.34 10.18 16.35
C ILE A 99 -39.31 11.16 16.90
N ALA A 100 -38.31 10.69 17.66
CA ALA A 100 -37.24 11.54 18.19
C ALA A 100 -36.44 12.24 17.07
N GLN A 101 -36.17 11.55 15.95
CA GLN A 101 -35.52 12.15 14.79
C GLN A 101 -36.41 13.20 14.11
N LEU A 102 -37.72 12.94 13.99
CA LEU A 102 -38.67 13.92 13.46
C LEU A 102 -38.78 15.16 14.35
N GLU A 103 -38.74 14.99 15.67
CA GLU A 103 -38.71 16.10 16.62
C GLU A 103 -37.47 16.98 16.43
N GLN A 104 -36.28 16.38 16.25
CA GLN A 104 -35.06 17.13 15.98
C GLN A 104 -35.10 17.88 14.64
N LEU A 105 -35.71 17.28 13.61
CA LEU A 105 -35.87 17.92 12.30
C LEU A 105 -36.86 19.10 12.34
N ILE A 106 -37.88 19.02 13.18
CA ILE A 106 -38.90 20.08 13.34
C ILE A 106 -38.42 21.18 14.31
N TYR A 107 -37.69 20.79 15.37
CA TYR A 107 -37.19 21.69 16.41
C TYR A 107 -35.66 21.56 16.56
N PRO A 108 -34.87 22.15 15.65
CA PRO A 108 -33.40 22.04 15.66
C PRO A 108 -32.70 22.78 16.82
N ASN A 109 -33.44 23.37 17.77
CA ASN A 109 -32.91 24.16 18.88
C ASN A 109 -33.41 23.59 20.23
N PRO A 110 -32.53 23.05 21.11
CA PRO A 110 -32.93 22.26 22.28
C PRO A 110 -33.46 23.09 23.48
N LYS A 111 -33.88 24.34 23.29
CA LYS A 111 -34.37 25.20 24.40
C LYS A 111 -35.89 25.30 24.53
N LEU A 112 -36.66 24.59 23.71
CA LEU A 112 -38.13 24.59 23.77
C LEU A 112 -38.67 23.17 23.52
N THR A 113 -38.40 22.23 24.42
CA THR A 113 -39.16 20.99 24.51
C THR A 113 -40.08 21.05 25.73
N PRO A 114 -41.42 21.00 25.58
CA PRO A 114 -42.37 20.98 26.70
C PRO A 114 -42.48 19.63 27.42
N TYR A 115 -41.77 18.59 26.98
CA TYR A 115 -41.90 17.26 27.55
C TYR A 115 -40.65 16.88 28.35
N GLN A 116 -40.80 16.88 29.68
CA GLN A 116 -39.93 16.11 30.55
C GLN A 116 -40.32 14.65 30.43
N HIS A 117 -39.45 13.81 29.89
CA HIS A 117 -39.46 12.38 30.21
C HIS A 117 -38.10 11.92 30.72
N PRO A 118 -38.10 11.00 31.70
CA PRO A 118 -36.96 10.72 32.56
C PRO A 118 -36.08 9.61 32.01
N SER A 119 -34.79 9.71 32.33
CA SER A 119 -33.85 8.63 32.63
C SER A 119 -33.71 7.45 31.65
N GLU A 120 -32.51 7.37 31.06
CA GLU A 120 -31.79 6.15 30.69
C GLU A 120 -32.56 5.10 29.86
N ILE A 121 -32.72 5.36 28.57
CA ILE A 121 -32.84 4.29 27.58
C ILE A 121 -31.55 4.27 26.78
N ASN A 122 -30.72 3.27 27.04
CA ASN A 122 -29.53 2.97 26.26
C ASN A 122 -30.02 2.47 24.88
N PRO A 123 -29.92 3.24 23.79
CA PRO A 123 -30.52 2.83 22.52
C PRO A 123 -29.70 1.69 21.95
N GLN A 124 -30.27 0.48 21.90
CA GLN A 124 -29.69 -0.57 21.07
C GLN A 124 -29.76 -0.12 19.61
N PRO A 125 -28.62 -0.11 18.88
CA PRO A 125 -28.59 0.39 17.51
C PRO A 125 -29.33 -0.57 16.60
N LEU A 126 -30.29 -0.05 15.83
CA LEU A 126 -30.91 -0.78 14.73
C LEU A 126 -29.84 -1.16 13.69
N TYR A 127 -29.78 -2.45 13.39
CA TYR A 127 -28.93 -3.01 12.34
C TYR A 127 -29.65 -2.98 11.01
N PHE A 128 -29.24 -2.09 10.10
CA PHE A 128 -29.67 -2.13 8.71
C PHE A 128 -28.45 -2.12 7.78
N ASN A 129 -28.30 -3.17 6.98
CA ASN A 129 -27.15 -3.45 6.12
C ASN A 129 -25.79 -3.58 6.85
N GLY A 130 -25.79 -4.10 8.09
CA GLY A 130 -24.54 -4.42 8.80
C GLY A 130 -23.71 -3.23 9.27
N ARG A 131 -24.26 -2.01 9.37
CA ARG A 131 -23.62 -0.87 10.05
C ARG A 131 -24.63 -0.13 10.91
N SER A 132 -24.27 0.12 12.16
CA SER A 132 -25.10 0.78 13.18
C SER A 132 -25.39 2.24 12.82
N PHE A 133 -26.63 2.70 13.03
CA PHE A 133 -26.88 4.13 13.24
C PHE A 133 -26.28 4.51 14.61
N SER A 134 -25.00 4.88 14.62
CA SER A 134 -24.48 5.73 15.69
C SER A 134 -24.88 7.16 15.37
N SER A 135 -25.30 7.91 16.37
CA SER A 135 -25.53 9.36 16.36
C SER A 135 -24.25 10.19 16.07
N SER A 136 -23.22 9.57 15.49
CA SER A 136 -22.02 10.22 15.01
C SER A 136 -22.28 10.73 13.59
N GLY A 137 -21.88 11.96 13.30
CA GLY A 137 -21.86 12.44 11.92
C GLY A 137 -21.07 11.51 11.00
N ILE A 138 -21.15 11.77 9.70
CA ILE A 138 -20.38 11.02 8.70
C ILE A 138 -19.33 11.92 8.05
N SER A 139 -18.25 11.30 7.61
CA SER A 139 -17.25 11.94 6.77
C SER A 139 -17.45 11.53 5.32
N ILE A 140 -17.25 12.49 4.41
CA ILE A 140 -17.41 12.32 2.97
C ILE A 140 -16.09 12.64 2.30
N LEU A 141 -15.62 11.77 1.39
CA LEU A 141 -14.44 12.00 0.57
C LEU A 141 -14.88 12.32 -0.86
N LEU A 142 -14.50 13.50 -1.34
CA LEU A 142 -14.67 13.93 -2.71
C LEU A 142 -13.30 13.89 -3.40
N LEU A 143 -13.17 13.07 -4.44
CA LEU A 143 -11.91 12.81 -5.13
C LEU A 143 -11.94 13.30 -6.57
N ASP A 144 -11.03 14.20 -6.90
CA ASP A 144 -10.65 14.48 -8.28
C ASP A 144 -9.54 13.51 -8.70
N VAL A 145 -9.91 12.48 -9.46
CA VAL A 145 -8.98 11.39 -9.84
C VAL A 145 -7.97 11.83 -10.91
N GLU A 146 -8.34 12.83 -11.71
CA GLU A 146 -7.45 13.39 -12.73
C GLU A 146 -6.28 14.15 -12.08
N ASN A 147 -6.58 14.85 -10.99
CA ASN A 147 -5.59 15.64 -10.27
C ASN A 147 -4.85 14.83 -9.18
N LEU A 148 -5.56 13.93 -8.49
CA LEU A 148 -5.06 13.21 -7.34
C LEU A 148 -5.48 11.73 -7.35
N GLN A 149 -4.52 10.83 -7.48
CA GLN A 149 -4.75 9.40 -7.34
C GLN A 149 -4.42 8.94 -5.92
N LEU A 150 -5.41 8.36 -5.25
CA LEU A 150 -5.28 7.78 -3.92
C LEU A 150 -5.17 6.26 -4.05
N ASP A 151 -4.22 5.66 -3.34
CA ASP A 151 -4.17 4.21 -3.10
C ASP A 151 -4.93 3.84 -1.82
N ILE A 152 -5.03 2.55 -1.55
CA ILE A 152 -5.78 2.01 -0.40
C ILE A 152 -5.14 2.46 0.93
N GLU A 153 -3.82 2.58 0.98
CA GLU A 153 -3.10 3.00 2.18
C GLU A 153 -3.37 4.47 2.51
N THR A 154 -3.33 5.33 1.49
CA THR A 154 -3.65 6.75 1.62
C THR A 154 -5.09 6.94 2.08
N GLU A 155 -6.04 6.14 1.58
CA GLU A 155 -7.44 6.19 2.04
C GLU A 155 -7.60 5.82 3.51
N LYS A 156 -6.99 4.71 3.95
CA LYS A 156 -7.01 4.29 5.35
C LYS A 156 -6.43 5.37 6.24
N PHE A 157 -5.36 6.02 5.79
CA PHE A 157 -4.79 7.16 6.49
C PHE A 157 -5.77 8.34 6.57
N LEU A 158 -6.37 8.75 5.46
CA LEU A 158 -7.34 9.84 5.45
C LEU A 158 -8.53 9.57 6.38
N GLU A 159 -8.93 8.31 6.51
CA GLU A 159 -9.95 7.87 7.48
C GLU A 159 -9.52 8.13 8.93
N THR A 160 -8.23 7.96 9.28
CA THR A 160 -7.72 8.27 10.63
C THR A 160 -7.71 9.75 10.99
N ILE A 161 -7.74 10.64 9.99
CA ILE A 161 -7.79 12.10 10.21
C ILE A 161 -9.21 12.55 10.59
N CYS A 162 -10.21 11.79 10.15
CA CYS A 162 -11.62 12.10 10.36
C CYS A 162 -12.01 11.80 11.81
N THR A 163 -12.78 12.69 12.41
CA THR A 163 -13.41 12.43 13.71
C THR A 163 -14.64 11.52 13.55
N CYS A 164 -15.27 11.61 12.38
CA CYS A 164 -16.42 10.81 12.00
C CYS A 164 -15.99 9.64 11.08
N PRO A 165 -16.76 8.55 11.03
CA PRO A 165 -16.49 7.45 10.11
C PRO A 165 -16.59 7.91 8.65
N LEU A 166 -15.60 7.57 7.83
CA LEU A 166 -15.62 7.82 6.39
C LEU A 166 -16.59 6.85 5.71
N GLN A 167 -17.80 7.31 5.42
CA GLN A 167 -18.87 6.45 4.88
C GLN A 167 -19.11 6.63 3.39
N ILE A 168 -18.92 7.85 2.87
CA ILE A 168 -19.23 8.18 1.47
C ILE A 168 -17.95 8.56 0.75
N LYS A 169 -17.71 7.92 -0.40
CA LYS A 169 -16.59 8.22 -1.29
C LYS A 169 -17.16 8.52 -2.67
N VAL A 170 -16.82 9.68 -3.23
CA VAL A 170 -17.28 10.12 -4.56
C VAL A 170 -16.07 10.47 -5.40
N ALA A 171 -15.94 9.87 -6.58
CA ALA A 171 -14.84 10.13 -7.49
C ALA A 171 -15.33 10.81 -8.76
N PHE A 172 -14.61 11.84 -9.20
CA PHE A 172 -14.89 12.62 -10.40
C PHE A 172 -13.75 12.38 -11.40
N ALA A 173 -14.10 11.92 -12.60
CA ALA A 173 -13.13 11.72 -13.68
C ALA A 173 -13.81 11.58 -15.04
N ASN A 174 -13.05 11.86 -16.10
CA ASN A 174 -13.38 11.32 -17.40
C ASN A 174 -13.00 9.84 -17.44
N TRP A 175 -13.93 8.98 -16.97
CA TRP A 175 -13.73 7.53 -16.93
C TRP A 175 -13.36 6.90 -18.28
N ARG A 176 -13.80 7.50 -19.40
CA ARG A 176 -13.42 7.02 -20.74
C ARG A 176 -11.93 7.14 -21.02
N SER A 177 -11.25 8.14 -20.46
CA SER A 177 -9.79 8.32 -20.58
C SER A 177 -8.99 7.63 -19.47
N MET A 178 -9.65 7.02 -18.48
CA MET A 178 -9.01 6.42 -17.29
C MET A 178 -8.74 4.92 -17.40
N GLY A 179 -8.98 4.29 -18.55
CA GLY A 179 -8.76 2.86 -18.74
C GLY A 179 -9.66 2.03 -17.81
N LYS A 180 -9.07 1.09 -17.06
CA LYS A 180 -9.79 0.18 -16.14
C LYS A 180 -9.92 0.71 -14.70
N LYS A 181 -9.61 1.98 -14.45
CA LYS A 181 -9.64 2.55 -13.09
C LYS A 181 -11.05 2.74 -12.55
N ASP A 182 -12.04 2.89 -13.42
CA ASP A 182 -13.45 2.89 -13.04
C ASP A 182 -13.82 1.60 -12.27
N ILE A 183 -13.40 0.43 -12.76
CA ILE A 183 -13.62 -0.86 -12.10
C ILE A 183 -12.93 -0.88 -10.74
N GLU A 184 -11.69 -0.41 -10.65
CA GLU A 184 -10.91 -0.36 -9.42
C GLU A 184 -11.59 0.51 -8.34
N PHE A 185 -11.95 1.75 -8.68
CA PHE A 185 -12.61 2.67 -7.75
C PHE A 185 -14.01 2.20 -7.37
N HIS A 186 -14.76 1.59 -8.30
CA HIS A 186 -16.05 0.98 -7.99
C HIS A 186 -15.92 -0.17 -6.97
N GLN A 187 -14.94 -1.06 -7.15
CA GLN A 187 -14.64 -2.14 -6.20
C GLN A 187 -14.24 -1.62 -4.81
N ARG A 188 -13.59 -0.45 -4.76
CA ARG A 188 -13.22 0.26 -3.51
C ARG A 188 -14.39 1.02 -2.87
N GLY A 189 -15.58 0.95 -3.45
CA GLY A 189 -16.81 1.53 -2.90
C GLY A 189 -17.07 2.99 -3.28
N TYR A 190 -16.42 3.51 -4.33
CA TYR A 190 -16.66 4.88 -4.79
C TYR A 190 -17.92 4.98 -5.64
N GLN A 191 -18.66 6.06 -5.41
CA GLN A 191 -19.65 6.57 -6.34
C GLN A 191 -18.92 7.29 -7.47
N LEU A 192 -19.01 6.76 -8.68
CA LEU A 192 -18.30 7.30 -9.84
C LEU A 192 -19.16 8.34 -10.56
N ILE A 193 -18.65 9.56 -10.68
CA ILE A 193 -19.28 10.64 -11.42
C ILE A 193 -18.46 10.88 -12.69
N HIS A 194 -19.06 10.60 -13.84
CA HIS A 194 -18.45 10.86 -15.12
C HIS A 194 -18.45 12.36 -15.43
N VAL A 195 -17.31 12.88 -15.88
CA VAL A 195 -17.21 14.22 -16.46
C VAL A 195 -16.81 14.17 -17.92
N PRO A 196 -17.34 15.08 -18.76
CA PRO A 196 -16.96 15.17 -20.16
C PRO A 196 -15.49 15.60 -20.31
N PRO A 197 -14.86 15.31 -21.47
CA PRO A 197 -13.52 15.80 -21.75
C PRO A 197 -13.52 17.33 -21.82
N GLY A 198 -12.61 17.96 -21.08
CA GLY A 198 -12.45 19.40 -21.06
C GLY A 198 -11.57 19.83 -19.92
N LYS A 199 -10.83 20.92 -20.10
CA LYS A 199 -10.02 21.51 -19.04
C LYS A 199 -10.96 21.90 -17.86
N ASP A 200 -10.56 21.58 -16.64
CA ASP A 200 -11.27 21.89 -15.39
C ASP A 200 -12.69 21.30 -15.28
N SER A 201 -13.04 20.31 -16.13
CA SER A 201 -14.40 19.72 -16.14
C SER A 201 -14.68 18.88 -14.89
N ALA A 202 -13.66 18.19 -14.36
CA ALA A 202 -13.72 17.48 -13.09
C ALA A 202 -13.95 18.46 -11.94
N ASP A 203 -13.17 19.54 -11.86
CA ASP A 203 -13.27 20.57 -10.83
C ASP A 203 -14.65 21.24 -10.83
N LEU A 204 -15.16 21.63 -11.99
CA LEU A 204 -16.46 22.29 -12.10
C LEU A 204 -17.60 21.37 -11.64
N LYS A 205 -17.56 20.09 -12.03
CA LYS A 205 -18.56 19.11 -11.61
C LYS A 205 -18.46 18.84 -10.12
N MET A 206 -17.24 18.70 -9.60
CA MET A 206 -16.96 18.51 -8.18
C MET A 206 -17.43 19.71 -7.35
N ALA A 207 -17.20 20.94 -7.81
CA ALA A 207 -17.70 22.15 -7.16
C ALA A 207 -19.23 22.17 -7.14
N THR A 208 -19.87 21.83 -8.26
CA THR A 208 -21.34 21.86 -8.39
C THR A 208 -22.01 20.78 -7.52
N VAL A 209 -21.56 19.53 -7.63
CA VAL A 209 -22.12 18.40 -6.87
C VAL A 209 -21.71 18.49 -5.40
N GLY A 210 -20.45 18.80 -5.14
CA GLY A 210 -19.91 18.96 -3.79
C GLY A 210 -20.63 20.07 -3.01
N SER A 211 -20.97 21.20 -3.65
CA SER A 211 -21.68 22.29 -2.96
C SER A 211 -23.10 21.92 -2.53
N SER A 212 -23.65 20.80 -3.01
CA SER A 212 -24.98 20.31 -2.60
C SER A 212 -24.91 19.04 -1.76
N ILE A 213 -23.72 18.63 -1.31
CA ILE A 213 -23.50 17.37 -0.60
C ILE A 213 -24.35 17.27 0.68
N PHE A 214 -24.54 18.37 1.39
CA PHE A 214 -25.35 18.44 2.61
C PHE A 214 -26.85 18.20 2.37
N VAL A 215 -27.35 18.46 1.16
CA VAL A 215 -28.74 18.20 0.78
C VAL A 215 -28.99 16.69 0.71
N TYR A 216 -28.03 15.96 0.12
CA TYR A 216 -28.14 14.51 -0.05
C TYR A 216 -27.74 13.76 1.22
N TYR A 217 -26.76 14.30 1.95
CA TYR A 217 -26.14 13.73 3.14
C TYR A 217 -26.25 14.70 4.34
N PRO A 218 -27.44 14.84 4.95
CA PRO A 218 -27.67 15.80 6.04
C PRO A 218 -26.91 15.46 7.33
N THR A 219 -26.44 14.22 7.48
CA THR A 219 -25.61 13.78 8.61
C THR A 219 -24.12 14.04 8.38
N ALA A 220 -23.74 14.62 7.24
CA ALA A 220 -22.35 14.99 6.97
C ALA A 220 -21.88 16.00 8.03
N GLN A 221 -20.74 15.71 8.66
CA GLN A 221 -20.07 16.65 9.56
C GLN A 221 -18.69 17.02 9.04
N GLU A 222 -18.08 16.15 8.25
CA GLU A 222 -16.73 16.32 7.72
C GLU A 222 -16.69 16.03 6.22
N VAL A 223 -15.91 16.81 5.48
CA VAL A 223 -15.70 16.60 4.05
C VAL A 223 -14.23 16.71 3.72
N LEU A 224 -13.66 15.67 3.13
CA LEU A 224 -12.34 15.71 2.50
C LEU A 224 -12.50 16.10 1.04
N VAL A 225 -11.86 17.20 0.66
CA VAL A 225 -11.79 17.70 -0.72
C VAL A 225 -10.40 17.35 -1.25
N CYS A 226 -10.32 16.25 -2.00
CA CYS A 226 -9.08 15.69 -2.53
C CYS A 226 -8.82 16.19 -3.96
N SER A 227 -8.13 17.33 -4.06
CA SER A 227 -7.63 17.91 -5.30
C SER A 227 -6.50 18.90 -5.00
N SER A 228 -5.50 18.96 -5.86
CA SER A 228 -4.39 19.92 -5.78
C SER A 228 -4.71 21.26 -6.45
N ASP A 229 -5.86 21.40 -7.12
CA ASP A 229 -6.26 22.65 -7.77
C ASP A 229 -6.74 23.71 -6.77
N ARG A 230 -6.42 24.97 -7.05
CA ARG A 230 -6.91 26.14 -6.29
C ARG A 230 -8.34 26.51 -6.66
N ALA A 231 -8.85 26.09 -7.82
CA ALA A 231 -10.21 26.35 -8.29
C ALA A 231 -11.28 25.89 -7.27
N LEU A 232 -10.99 24.83 -6.51
CA LEU A 232 -11.90 24.27 -5.51
C LEU A 232 -11.91 24.99 -4.16
N THR A 233 -11.19 26.12 -4.02
CA THR A 233 -11.23 26.94 -2.81
C THR A 233 -12.65 27.43 -2.51
N HIS A 234 -13.42 27.80 -3.54
CA HIS A 234 -14.81 28.23 -3.37
C HIS A 234 -15.72 27.10 -2.88
N LEU A 235 -15.49 25.86 -3.32
CA LEU A 235 -16.20 24.69 -2.81
C LEU A 235 -15.91 24.52 -1.32
N CYS A 236 -14.64 24.56 -0.91
CA CYS A 236 -14.27 24.44 0.50
C CYS A 236 -14.94 25.51 1.37
N ASN A 237 -14.95 26.77 0.92
CA ASN A 237 -15.59 27.86 1.64
C ASN A 237 -17.11 27.69 1.74
N THR A 238 -17.74 27.20 0.68
CA THR A 238 -19.19 26.93 0.65
C THR A 238 -19.55 25.84 1.65
N LEU A 239 -18.84 24.72 1.62
CA LEU A 239 -19.03 23.61 2.56
C LEU A 239 -18.84 24.05 4.02
N GLN A 240 -17.81 24.86 4.28
CA GLN A 240 -17.56 25.43 5.60
C GLN A 240 -18.66 26.40 6.04
N GLY A 241 -19.19 27.23 5.12
CA GLY A 241 -20.33 28.11 5.36
C GLY A 241 -21.61 27.36 5.75
N HIS A 242 -21.74 26.11 5.32
CA HIS A 242 -22.82 25.20 5.72
C HIS A 242 -22.52 24.41 7.01
N GLY A 243 -21.46 24.76 7.75
CA GLY A 243 -21.15 24.18 9.05
C GLY A 243 -20.35 22.87 9.01
N LEU A 244 -19.86 22.46 7.83
CA LEU A 244 -19.05 21.25 7.67
C LEU A 244 -17.58 21.53 8.02
N THR A 245 -16.92 20.57 8.66
CA THR A 245 -15.47 20.59 8.83
C THR A 245 -14.82 20.13 7.52
N VAL A 246 -14.05 21.02 6.89
CA VAL A 246 -13.46 20.74 5.57
C VAL A 246 -11.97 20.44 5.70
N TYR A 247 -11.55 19.31 5.15
CA TYR A 247 -10.15 18.91 5.02
C TYR A 247 -9.73 19.01 3.55
N GLN A 248 -8.84 19.94 3.22
CA GLN A 248 -8.32 20.05 1.86
C GLN A 248 -7.09 19.15 1.70
N VAL A 249 -7.17 18.16 0.83
CA VAL A 249 -6.11 17.17 0.60
C VAL A 249 -5.43 17.45 -0.73
N LYS A 250 -4.12 17.71 -0.70
CA LYS A 250 -3.29 18.00 -1.89
C LYS A 250 -2.10 17.05 -1.97
N LYS A 251 -1.63 16.75 -3.18
CA LYS A 251 -0.37 16.03 -3.37
C LYS A 251 0.75 16.98 -3.77
N LYS A 252 1.89 16.85 -3.13
CA LYS A 252 3.12 17.59 -3.45
C LYS A 252 4.29 16.61 -3.53
N LYS A 253 4.67 16.24 -4.75
CA LYS A 253 5.66 15.17 -5.02
C LYS A 253 5.22 13.86 -4.33
N ASP A 254 6.05 13.33 -3.44
CA ASP A 254 5.81 12.08 -2.69
C ASP A 254 5.14 12.32 -1.33
N LYS A 255 4.41 13.44 -1.18
CA LYS A 255 3.75 13.80 0.07
C LYS A 255 2.28 14.17 -0.15
N ILE A 256 1.43 13.79 0.80
CA ILE A 256 0.07 14.33 0.96
C ILE A 256 0.10 15.45 1.98
N LEU A 257 -0.54 16.55 1.64
CA LEU A 257 -0.78 17.68 2.53
C LEU A 257 -2.26 17.69 2.85
N VAL A 258 -2.60 17.62 4.13
CA VAL A 258 -3.99 17.74 4.61
C VAL A 258 -4.10 19.04 5.39
N PHE A 259 -4.89 19.96 4.87
CA PHE A 259 -5.16 21.24 5.50
C PHE A 259 -6.53 21.21 6.15
N ASN A 260 -6.58 21.44 7.46
CA ASN A 260 -7.82 21.54 8.21
C ASN A 260 -8.31 23.00 8.21
N ASN A 261 -9.40 23.29 7.50
CA ASN A 261 -9.94 24.64 7.41
C ASN A 261 -10.47 25.20 8.74
N ARG A 262 -10.75 24.33 9.72
CA ARG A 262 -11.25 24.72 11.05
C ARG A 262 -10.13 25.16 11.98
N THR A 263 -9.01 24.46 11.99
CA THR A 263 -7.86 24.76 12.88
C THR A 263 -6.79 25.61 12.21
N GLY A 264 -6.78 25.68 10.88
CA GLY A 264 -5.71 26.34 10.11
C GLY A 264 -4.41 25.54 10.06
N GLU A 265 -4.40 24.30 10.56
CA GLU A 265 -3.22 23.46 10.59
C GLU A 265 -3.06 22.68 9.27
N THR A 266 -1.81 22.58 8.80
CA THR A 266 -1.44 21.71 7.68
C THR A 266 -0.61 20.55 8.21
N GLN A 267 -1.12 19.34 8.05
CA GLN A 267 -0.39 18.12 8.31
C GLN A 267 0.26 17.62 7.01
N GLN A 268 1.52 17.19 7.09
CA GLN A 268 2.24 16.65 5.94
C GLN A 268 2.52 15.17 6.18
N PHE A 269 2.23 14.34 5.19
CA PHE A 269 2.46 12.92 5.24
C PHE A 269 3.30 12.48 4.05
N ALA A 270 4.30 11.64 4.27
CA ALA A 270 5.03 11.00 3.19
C ALA A 270 4.21 9.81 2.68
N LEU A 271 3.95 9.76 1.37
CA LEU A 271 3.24 8.65 0.70
C LEU A 271 4.08 7.38 0.60
N ILE A 272 5.37 7.50 0.86
CA ILE A 272 6.30 6.38 0.92
C ILE A 272 6.42 6.06 2.40
N SER A 273 5.74 5.00 2.85
CA SER A 273 6.16 4.26 4.05
C SER A 273 7.67 4.14 3.96
N ALA A 274 8.41 4.68 4.93
CA ALA A 274 9.86 4.58 4.93
C ALA A 274 10.19 3.12 4.58
N PRO A 275 10.91 2.86 3.48
CA PRO A 275 10.95 1.52 2.92
C PRO A 275 11.39 0.56 4.03
N GLU A 276 10.53 -0.42 4.33
CA GLU A 276 10.80 -1.36 5.41
C GLU A 276 12.14 -2.00 5.14
N ILE A 277 13.06 -1.82 6.08
CA ILE A 277 14.40 -2.39 5.98
C ILE A 277 14.22 -3.90 6.04
N PRO A 278 14.48 -4.65 4.95
CA PRO A 278 14.29 -6.09 4.97
C PRO A 278 15.27 -6.71 5.97
N PRO A 279 14.90 -7.80 6.67
CA PRO A 279 15.85 -8.61 7.43
C PRO A 279 17.06 -9.02 6.58
N LEU A 280 18.21 -9.22 7.23
CA LEU A 280 19.47 -9.50 6.53
C LEU A 280 19.36 -10.70 5.56
N ASP A 281 18.74 -11.80 5.98
CA ASP A 281 18.62 -12.99 5.13
C ASP A 281 17.80 -12.72 3.87
N GLN A 282 16.69 -11.98 4.01
CA GLN A 282 15.86 -11.57 2.89
C GLN A 282 16.61 -10.62 1.97
N PHE A 283 17.39 -9.68 2.51
CA PHE A 283 18.23 -8.78 1.73
C PHE A 283 19.25 -9.53 0.87
N ILE A 284 19.89 -10.57 1.42
CA ILE A 284 20.84 -11.41 0.69
C ILE A 284 20.14 -12.17 -0.45
N ILE A 285 18.95 -12.73 -0.21
CA ILE A 285 18.14 -13.41 -1.23
C ILE A 285 17.76 -12.43 -2.35
N GLN A 286 17.28 -11.23 -2.02
CA GLN A 286 16.91 -10.21 -2.99
C GLN A 286 18.08 -9.80 -3.89
N LEU A 287 19.28 -9.67 -3.33
CA LEU A 287 20.50 -9.42 -4.11
C LEU A 287 20.83 -10.59 -5.04
N GLN A 288 20.68 -11.84 -4.58
CA GLN A 288 20.91 -13.02 -5.42
C GLN A 288 19.94 -13.07 -6.62
N GLU A 289 18.65 -12.85 -6.38
CA GLU A 289 17.64 -12.86 -7.43
C GLU A 289 17.90 -11.77 -8.47
N LEU A 290 18.22 -10.55 -8.05
CA LEU A 290 18.55 -9.46 -8.96
C LEU A 290 19.81 -9.73 -9.78
N ILE A 291 20.85 -10.31 -9.15
CA ILE A 291 22.08 -10.69 -9.87
C ILE A 291 21.76 -11.77 -10.92
N ARG A 292 21.02 -12.83 -10.57
CA ARG A 292 20.61 -13.87 -11.54
C ARG A 292 19.78 -13.31 -12.68
N ALA A 293 18.79 -12.48 -12.37
CA ALA A 293 17.91 -11.89 -13.37
C ALA A 293 18.69 -11.00 -14.34
N GLU A 294 19.57 -10.15 -13.82
CA GLU A 294 20.38 -9.26 -14.65
C GLU A 294 21.44 -10.05 -15.44
N GLN A 295 22.06 -11.10 -14.87
CA GLN A 295 23.00 -11.99 -15.57
C GLN A 295 22.35 -12.66 -16.79
N LYS A 296 21.12 -13.17 -16.62
CA LYS A 296 20.32 -13.74 -17.72
C LYS A 296 20.03 -12.68 -18.80
N ARG A 297 19.69 -11.45 -18.39
CA ARG A 297 19.34 -10.36 -19.30
C ARG A 297 20.53 -9.90 -20.14
N ILE A 298 21.71 -9.76 -19.53
CA ILE A 298 22.92 -9.24 -20.21
C ILE A 298 23.80 -10.35 -20.79
N GLN A 299 23.44 -11.63 -20.58
CA GLN A 299 24.24 -12.80 -20.94
C GLN A 299 25.70 -12.73 -20.46
N SER A 300 25.92 -12.09 -19.31
CA SER A 300 27.23 -11.95 -18.69
C SER A 300 27.13 -12.31 -17.22
N GLN A 301 28.12 -13.06 -16.74
CA GLN A 301 28.23 -13.47 -15.35
C GLN A 301 28.58 -12.28 -14.43
N TRP A 302 29.31 -11.29 -14.93
CA TRP A 302 29.78 -10.16 -14.14
C TRP A 302 28.86 -8.94 -14.29
N ILE A 303 28.31 -8.48 -13.17
CA ILE A 303 27.47 -7.28 -13.11
C ILE A 303 28.23 -6.16 -12.42
N LYS A 304 28.14 -4.94 -12.97
CA LYS A 304 28.69 -3.75 -12.32
C LYS A 304 27.93 -3.46 -11.02
N LEU A 305 28.65 -3.21 -9.93
CA LEU A 305 28.04 -2.90 -8.63
C LEU A 305 27.12 -1.67 -8.71
N SER A 306 27.50 -0.65 -9.48
CA SER A 306 26.67 0.54 -9.70
C SER A 306 25.34 0.22 -10.39
N ARG A 307 25.34 -0.74 -11.32
CA ARG A 307 24.11 -1.20 -11.99
C ARG A 307 23.23 -1.98 -11.02
N LEU A 308 23.82 -2.87 -10.21
CA LEU A 308 23.08 -3.60 -9.19
C LEU A 308 22.45 -2.65 -8.16
N SER A 309 23.18 -1.63 -7.71
CA SER A 309 22.64 -0.60 -6.80
C SER A 309 21.47 0.17 -7.41
N ALA A 310 21.54 0.49 -8.70
CA ALA A 310 20.43 1.14 -9.41
C ALA A 310 19.22 0.20 -9.50
N LEU A 311 19.41 -1.05 -9.93
CA LEU A 311 18.34 -2.05 -10.02
C LEU A 311 17.67 -2.29 -8.67
N TYR A 312 18.45 -2.39 -7.60
CA TYR A 312 17.91 -2.60 -6.27
C TYR A 312 17.06 -1.42 -5.82
N LYS A 313 17.51 -0.19 -6.08
CA LYS A 313 16.73 1.03 -5.81
C LYS A 313 15.45 1.09 -6.64
N ASP A 314 15.53 0.78 -7.93
CA ASP A 314 14.37 0.84 -8.83
C ASP A 314 13.32 -0.23 -8.47
N THR A 315 13.78 -1.40 -8.01
CA THR A 315 12.89 -2.54 -7.66
C THR A 315 12.27 -2.37 -6.28
N TYR A 316 13.05 -2.01 -5.27
CA TYR A 316 12.63 -2.02 -3.86
C TYR A 316 12.46 -0.63 -3.25
N GLN A 317 12.66 0.44 -4.02
CA GLN A 317 12.54 1.85 -3.59
C GLN A 317 13.44 2.24 -2.40
N ILE A 318 14.42 1.40 -2.06
CA ILE A 318 15.46 1.63 -1.05
C ILE A 318 16.84 1.30 -1.62
N THR A 319 17.86 2.02 -1.20
CA THR A 319 19.23 1.78 -1.67
C THR A 319 19.91 0.69 -0.85
N ILE A 320 20.83 -0.06 -1.50
CA ILE A 320 21.70 -1.04 -0.82
C ILE A 320 22.43 -0.37 0.37
N SER A 321 22.92 0.86 0.19
CA SER A 321 23.59 1.61 1.27
C SER A 321 22.68 1.84 2.47
N GLN A 322 21.40 2.20 2.25
CA GLN A 322 20.44 2.42 3.33
C GLN A 322 20.16 1.13 4.10
N VAL A 323 19.93 0.02 3.40
CA VAL A 323 19.73 -1.30 4.02
C VAL A 323 20.95 -1.71 4.83
N VAL A 324 22.15 -1.56 4.27
CA VAL A 324 23.41 -1.91 4.96
C VAL A 324 23.62 -1.03 6.18
N SER A 325 23.43 0.29 6.08
CA SER A 325 23.61 1.20 7.21
C SER A 325 22.63 0.95 8.36
N ALA A 326 21.45 0.40 8.06
CA ALA A 326 20.45 0.06 9.05
C ALA A 326 20.80 -1.21 9.83
N HIS A 327 21.39 -2.21 9.18
CA HIS A 327 21.86 -3.44 9.84
C HIS A 327 23.25 -3.28 10.47
N TYR A 328 24.09 -2.41 9.90
CA TYR A 328 25.49 -2.23 10.27
C TYR A 328 25.88 -0.76 10.18
N ALA A 329 25.93 -0.08 11.32
CA ALA A 329 26.15 1.38 11.41
C ALA A 329 27.46 1.87 10.76
N GLU A 330 28.49 1.02 10.69
CA GLU A 330 29.81 1.39 10.16
C GLU A 330 30.06 0.90 8.72
N TYR A 331 29.13 0.16 8.12
CA TYR A 331 29.40 -0.56 6.87
C TYR A 331 28.91 0.22 5.66
N LYS A 332 29.68 0.10 4.57
CA LYS A 332 29.32 0.63 3.25
C LYS A 332 28.66 -0.47 2.42
N ALA A 333 27.92 -0.06 1.38
CA ALA A 333 27.26 -0.98 0.46
C ALA A 333 28.18 -2.06 -0.16
N ARG A 334 29.49 -1.80 -0.29
CA ARG A 334 30.45 -2.79 -0.78
C ARG A 334 30.73 -3.90 0.25
N ASP A 335 30.68 -3.56 1.54
CA ASP A 335 31.12 -4.43 2.62
C ASP A 335 30.20 -5.64 2.78
N ILE A 336 28.92 -5.52 2.45
CA ILE A 336 27.98 -6.65 2.46
C ILE A 336 28.43 -7.79 1.53
N PHE A 337 29.02 -7.45 0.38
CA PHE A 337 29.53 -8.43 -0.58
C PHE A 337 30.86 -9.04 -0.14
N ILE A 338 31.71 -8.25 0.55
CA ILE A 338 32.98 -8.73 1.12
C ILE A 338 32.73 -9.69 2.29
N LYS A 339 31.71 -9.38 3.13
CA LYS A 339 31.37 -10.15 4.33
C LYS A 339 30.55 -11.40 4.05
N ASN A 340 30.02 -11.56 2.84
CA ASN A 340 29.30 -12.76 2.40
C ASN A 340 30.01 -13.46 1.22
N PRO A 341 31.29 -13.87 1.37
CA PRO A 341 32.07 -14.48 0.29
C PRO A 341 31.53 -15.86 -0.15
N GLN A 342 30.74 -16.52 0.70
CA GLN A 342 30.03 -17.75 0.37
C GLN A 342 28.94 -17.55 -0.70
N THR A 343 28.46 -16.32 -0.86
CA THR A 343 27.35 -15.98 -1.75
C THR A 343 27.80 -15.13 -2.92
N PHE A 344 28.67 -14.14 -2.68
CA PHE A 344 29.06 -13.15 -3.68
C PHE A 344 30.57 -13.21 -3.95
N VAL A 345 30.93 -13.01 -5.21
CA VAL A 345 32.32 -12.80 -5.63
C VAL A 345 32.47 -11.39 -6.15
N LEU A 346 33.43 -10.64 -5.60
CA LEU A 346 33.79 -9.32 -6.08
C LEU A 346 35.04 -9.38 -6.95
N HIS A 347 35.01 -8.62 -8.05
CA HIS A 347 36.17 -8.40 -8.89
C HIS A 347 36.37 -6.90 -9.13
N GLN A 348 37.57 -6.43 -8.83
CA GLN A 348 37.99 -5.06 -9.12
C GLN A 348 39.37 -5.11 -9.80
N PRO A 349 39.46 -4.85 -11.12
CA PRO A 349 40.72 -4.99 -11.87
C PRO A 349 41.85 -4.06 -11.39
N SER A 350 41.51 -2.89 -10.82
CA SER A 350 42.45 -1.96 -10.20
C SER A 350 41.74 -1.10 -9.15
N ASP A 351 42.47 -0.46 -8.24
CA ASP A 351 41.89 0.39 -7.20
C ASP A 351 41.02 1.54 -7.74
N LYS A 352 41.29 1.98 -8.99
CA LYS A 352 40.52 3.03 -9.68
C LYS A 352 39.42 2.48 -10.61
N SER A 353 39.36 1.17 -10.81
CA SER A 353 38.40 0.53 -11.72
C SER A 353 37.05 0.29 -11.05
N GLN A 354 36.01 0.15 -11.88
CA GLN A 354 34.67 -0.23 -11.44
C GLN A 354 34.70 -1.60 -10.75
N THR A 355 33.89 -1.75 -9.70
CA THR A 355 33.71 -3.03 -9.00
C THR A 355 32.61 -3.83 -9.67
N TYR A 356 32.88 -5.12 -9.90
CA TYR A 356 31.97 -6.09 -10.45
C TYR A 356 31.60 -7.13 -9.39
N VAL A 357 30.39 -7.65 -9.46
CA VAL A 357 29.84 -8.67 -8.57
C VAL A 357 29.22 -9.79 -9.41
N THR A 358 29.38 -11.01 -8.95
CA THR A 358 28.68 -12.21 -9.45
C THR A 358 28.28 -13.08 -8.27
N LEU A 359 27.37 -14.02 -8.48
CA LEU A 359 27.12 -15.07 -7.50
C LEU A 359 28.21 -16.13 -7.56
N PHE A 360 28.48 -16.73 -6.40
CA PHE A 360 29.22 -17.98 -6.31
C PHE A 360 28.28 -19.12 -6.74
N GLU A 361 28.03 -19.23 -8.05
CA GLU A 361 27.31 -20.36 -8.64
C GLU A 361 28.33 -21.39 -9.14
N ILE A 362 28.40 -22.53 -8.47
CA ILE A 362 28.81 -23.77 -9.12
C ILE A 362 27.79 -23.96 -10.23
N SER A 363 28.23 -23.94 -11.48
CA SER A 363 27.39 -24.10 -12.67
C SER A 363 26.27 -25.12 -12.41
N SER A 364 25.03 -24.69 -12.58
CA SER A 364 23.83 -25.48 -12.37
C SER A 364 23.91 -26.79 -13.16
N ILE A 365 24.06 -27.89 -12.43
CA ILE A 365 23.71 -29.23 -12.91
C ILE A 365 22.20 -29.23 -13.19
N PRO A 366 21.71 -29.81 -14.30
CA PRO A 366 20.29 -30.03 -14.51
C PRO A 366 19.69 -30.77 -13.31
N GLU A 367 18.58 -30.27 -12.78
CA GLU A 367 17.83 -30.88 -11.68
C GLU A 367 17.49 -32.35 -11.98
N LYS A 368 18.35 -33.26 -11.55
CA LYS A 368 17.96 -34.64 -11.21
C LYS A 368 19.07 -35.27 -10.38
N LEU A 369 18.62 -35.95 -9.32
CA LEU A 369 19.37 -36.81 -8.41
C LEU A 369 19.95 -36.09 -7.18
N ILE A 370 19.05 -35.76 -6.23
CA ILE A 370 19.42 -35.67 -4.82
C ILE A 370 19.26 -37.07 -4.23
N SER A 371 20.35 -37.61 -3.69
CA SER A 371 20.30 -38.54 -2.56
C SER A 371 21.40 -38.14 -1.57
N PRO A 372 21.15 -38.23 -0.26
CA PRO A 372 21.96 -37.58 0.76
C PRO A 372 23.11 -38.48 1.20
N VAL A 373 24.32 -37.93 1.37
CA VAL A 373 25.37 -38.59 2.16
C VAL A 373 26.07 -37.56 3.05
N GLU A 374 25.65 -37.62 4.31
CA GLU A 374 26.39 -37.67 5.57
C GLU A 374 27.65 -36.81 5.83
N ASN A 375 27.55 -36.18 7.01
CA ASN A 375 28.57 -35.51 7.81
C ASN A 375 29.92 -36.24 7.88
N SER A 376 30.99 -35.47 7.77
CA SER A 376 32.30 -35.83 8.35
C SER A 376 33.02 -34.55 8.79
N THR A 377 32.86 -34.24 10.08
CA THR A 377 33.77 -33.40 10.84
C THR A 377 35.14 -34.08 10.89
N ASN A 378 36.18 -33.46 10.32
CA ASN A 378 37.57 -33.82 10.62
C ASN A 378 38.48 -32.60 10.57
N ASP A 379 39.32 -32.57 11.60
CA ASP A 379 40.35 -31.62 12.01
C ASP A 379 41.28 -31.20 10.84
N LEU A 380 41.20 -29.94 10.39
CA LEU A 380 42.01 -29.43 9.28
C LEU A 380 43.25 -28.72 9.81
N GLY A 381 44.33 -29.49 9.88
CA GLY A 381 45.65 -29.11 10.38
C GLY A 381 46.22 -27.84 9.74
N ARG A 382 46.84 -27.01 10.58
CA ARG A 382 47.59 -25.80 10.21
C ARG A 382 48.66 -26.14 9.17
N ILE A 383 48.64 -25.49 8.00
CA ILE A 383 49.65 -25.64 6.95
C ILE A 383 50.97 -25.01 7.43
N GLN A 384 52.04 -25.81 7.55
CA GLN A 384 53.33 -25.40 8.14
C GLN A 384 54.48 -25.37 7.12
N SER A 385 54.28 -25.82 5.88
CA SER A 385 55.32 -25.77 4.84
C SER A 385 54.77 -25.49 3.43
N VAL A 386 55.66 -25.10 2.52
CA VAL A 386 55.34 -24.88 1.11
C VAL A 386 54.87 -26.18 0.42
N GLN A 387 55.47 -27.32 0.76
CA GLN A 387 55.08 -28.62 0.23
C GLN A 387 53.69 -29.05 0.72
N GLN A 388 53.35 -28.75 1.98
CA GLN A 388 52.00 -28.98 2.50
C GLN A 388 50.97 -28.07 1.83
N LEU A 389 51.34 -26.82 1.53
CA LEU A 389 50.50 -25.91 0.78
C LEU A 389 50.26 -26.43 -0.64
N GLU A 390 51.31 -26.87 -1.35
CA GLU A 390 51.18 -27.47 -2.68
C GLU A 390 50.29 -28.71 -2.65
N LYS A 391 50.51 -29.63 -1.70
CA LYS A 391 49.69 -30.84 -1.55
C LYS A 391 48.21 -30.52 -1.26
N ALA A 392 47.94 -29.55 -0.38
CA ALA A 392 46.59 -29.10 -0.10
C ALA A 392 45.89 -28.55 -1.35
N LEU A 393 46.61 -27.82 -2.19
CA LEU A 393 46.08 -27.31 -3.45
C LEU A 393 45.85 -28.43 -4.45
N VAL A 394 46.74 -29.42 -4.53
CA VAL A 394 46.58 -30.59 -5.41
C VAL A 394 45.35 -31.38 -5.00
N GLU A 395 45.13 -31.61 -3.71
CA GLU A 395 43.91 -32.27 -3.20
C GLU A 395 42.66 -31.47 -3.58
N ILE A 396 42.68 -30.16 -3.44
CA ILE A 396 41.56 -29.30 -3.86
C ILE A 396 41.32 -29.40 -5.37
N VAL A 397 42.36 -29.36 -6.21
CA VAL A 397 42.18 -29.47 -7.66
C VAL A 397 41.68 -30.87 -8.03
N LYS A 398 42.17 -31.94 -7.37
CA LYS A 398 41.65 -33.30 -7.56
C LYS A 398 40.19 -33.43 -7.15
N GLU A 399 39.81 -32.90 -5.99
CA GLU A 399 38.42 -32.88 -5.52
C GLU A 399 37.51 -32.14 -6.51
N LEU A 400 37.96 -30.99 -7.01
CA LEU A 400 37.20 -30.14 -7.91
C LEU A 400 37.15 -30.68 -9.35
N THR A 401 38.12 -31.51 -9.75
CA THR A 401 38.18 -32.10 -11.10
C THR A 401 37.71 -33.55 -11.17
N ALA A 402 37.49 -34.23 -10.02
CA ALA A 402 37.11 -35.65 -9.95
C ALA A 402 35.84 -36.03 -10.73
N GLN A 403 34.94 -35.07 -10.99
CA GLN A 403 33.66 -35.29 -11.68
C GLN A 403 33.55 -34.48 -12.98
N THR A 404 34.64 -33.84 -13.43
CA THR A 404 34.63 -32.98 -14.62
C THR A 404 35.54 -33.52 -15.70
N SER A 405 35.15 -33.39 -16.97
CA SER A 405 35.99 -33.76 -18.12
C SER A 405 37.19 -32.83 -18.36
N SER A 406 37.39 -31.81 -17.52
CA SER A 406 38.50 -30.85 -17.61
C SER A 406 39.39 -30.96 -16.37
N PRO A 407 40.71 -31.18 -16.52
CA PRO A 407 41.65 -31.22 -15.39
C PRO A 407 42.04 -29.82 -14.88
N CYS A 408 41.35 -28.77 -15.33
CA CYS A 408 41.70 -27.38 -15.12
C CYS A 408 40.60 -26.61 -14.37
N ILE A 409 41.01 -25.79 -13.39
CA ILE A 409 40.13 -24.89 -12.64
C ILE A 409 40.67 -23.46 -12.66
N SER A 410 39.85 -22.43 -12.44
CA SER A 410 40.39 -21.07 -12.34
C SER A 410 41.14 -20.85 -11.03
N LEU A 411 42.18 -19.99 -11.04
CA LEU A 411 42.89 -19.60 -9.81
C LEU A 411 41.94 -19.00 -8.77
N SER A 412 40.92 -18.27 -9.21
CA SER A 412 39.92 -17.71 -8.30
C SER A 412 39.13 -18.80 -7.57
N ILE A 413 38.75 -19.87 -8.26
CA ILE A 413 38.04 -21.01 -7.66
C ILE A 413 38.96 -21.73 -6.67
N LEU A 414 40.21 -21.98 -7.06
CA LEU A 414 41.20 -22.61 -6.17
C LEU A 414 41.42 -21.79 -4.89
N GLY A 415 41.61 -20.48 -5.01
CA GLY A 415 41.81 -19.59 -3.87
C GLY A 415 40.60 -19.51 -2.93
N SER A 416 39.39 -19.48 -3.50
CA SER A 416 38.15 -19.48 -2.72
C SER A 416 37.92 -20.80 -1.99
N TYR A 417 38.13 -21.93 -2.66
CA TYR A 417 37.95 -23.25 -2.04
C TYR A 417 39.00 -23.52 -0.96
N PHE A 418 40.24 -23.08 -1.18
CA PHE A 418 41.28 -23.11 -0.15
C PHE A 418 40.87 -22.32 1.10
N ASN A 419 40.34 -21.10 0.93
CA ASN A 419 39.86 -20.31 2.06
C ASN A 419 38.68 -20.97 2.79
N LYS A 420 37.78 -21.65 2.05
CA LYS A 420 36.69 -22.43 2.64
C LYS A 420 37.22 -23.62 3.46
N LYS A 421 38.19 -24.36 2.93
CA LYS A 421 38.73 -25.59 3.55
C LYS A 421 39.64 -25.27 4.74
N TYR A 422 40.39 -24.17 4.72
CA TYR A 422 41.40 -23.85 5.73
C TYR A 422 41.14 -22.58 6.54
N GLY A 423 40.06 -21.84 6.27
CA GLY A 423 39.66 -20.63 7.00
C GLY A 423 40.61 -19.43 6.85
N GLN A 424 41.59 -19.51 5.94
CA GLN A 424 42.59 -18.47 5.71
C GLN A 424 42.83 -18.27 4.21
N ALA A 425 43.05 -17.02 3.80
CA ALA A 425 43.29 -16.71 2.40
C ALA A 425 44.64 -17.28 1.95
N ILE A 426 44.66 -17.94 0.80
CA ILE A 426 45.89 -18.56 0.27
C ILE A 426 47.06 -17.60 0.15
N THR A 427 46.80 -16.33 -0.20
CA THR A 427 47.80 -15.28 -0.28
C THR A 427 48.41 -14.91 1.07
N GLN A 428 47.67 -15.09 2.18
CA GLN A 428 48.21 -14.92 3.53
C GLN A 428 49.18 -16.06 3.86
N VAL A 429 48.83 -17.29 3.49
CA VAL A 429 49.69 -18.48 3.69
C VAL A 429 50.95 -18.39 2.84
N ILE A 430 50.84 -18.00 1.57
CA ILE A 430 52.00 -17.78 0.68
C ILE A 430 52.95 -16.72 1.27
N LYS A 431 52.40 -15.62 1.80
CA LYS A 431 53.21 -14.54 2.41
C LYS A 431 53.99 -14.98 3.66
N GLN A 432 53.55 -16.04 4.36
CA GLN A 432 54.29 -16.60 5.50
C GLN A 432 55.58 -17.27 5.06
N PHE A 433 55.62 -17.82 3.84
CA PHE A 433 56.78 -18.54 3.30
C PHE A 433 57.59 -17.71 2.31
N GLN A 434 56.95 -16.79 1.59
CA GLN A 434 57.59 -15.90 0.62
C GLN A 434 57.04 -14.47 0.74
N PRO A 435 57.71 -13.59 1.50
CA PRO A 435 57.32 -12.19 1.62
C PRO A 435 57.36 -11.50 0.24
N GLY A 436 56.18 -11.15 -0.30
CA GLY A 436 56.03 -10.57 -1.65
C GLY A 436 55.55 -11.54 -2.74
N GLY A 437 55.36 -12.82 -2.40
CA GLY A 437 54.80 -13.83 -3.31
C GLY A 437 53.37 -13.48 -3.77
N LYS A 438 53.14 -13.55 -5.09
CA LYS A 438 51.81 -13.44 -5.70
C LYS A 438 51.29 -14.84 -6.03
N PHE A 439 49.99 -15.05 -5.89
CA PHE A 439 49.39 -16.38 -6.05
C PHE A 439 49.66 -17.05 -7.42
N PRO A 440 49.55 -16.36 -8.58
CA PRO A 440 49.95 -16.96 -9.86
C PRO A 440 51.41 -17.38 -9.92
N LYS A 441 52.33 -16.54 -9.42
CA LYS A 441 53.77 -16.83 -9.38
C LYS A 441 54.10 -18.01 -8.47
N PHE A 442 53.33 -18.19 -7.39
CA PHE A 442 53.47 -19.36 -6.53
C PHE A 442 53.09 -20.64 -7.26
N ILE A 443 52.00 -20.62 -8.04
CA ILE A 443 51.58 -21.78 -8.84
C ILE A 443 52.59 -22.11 -9.94
N GLU A 444 53.20 -21.11 -10.58
CA GLU A 444 54.29 -21.31 -11.55
C GLU A 444 55.55 -21.96 -10.93
N LEU A 445 55.75 -21.82 -9.62
CA LEU A 445 56.87 -22.43 -8.89
C LEU A 445 56.56 -23.85 -8.41
N CYS A 446 55.30 -24.28 -8.46
CA CYS A 446 54.87 -25.61 -8.07
C CYS A 446 55.04 -26.59 -9.23
N ASN A 447 55.69 -27.72 -8.98
CA ASN A 447 55.92 -28.74 -10.01
C ASN A 447 54.65 -29.55 -10.35
N SER A 448 53.59 -29.42 -9.54
CA SER A 448 52.34 -30.16 -9.72
C SER A 448 51.35 -29.48 -10.68
N PHE A 449 51.62 -28.26 -11.13
CA PHE A 449 50.64 -27.41 -11.83
C PHE A 449 51.16 -26.83 -13.15
N SER A 450 50.28 -26.72 -14.13
CA SER A 450 50.46 -25.82 -15.28
C SER A 450 49.52 -24.63 -15.17
N LEU A 451 50.01 -23.45 -15.56
CA LEU A 451 49.26 -22.20 -15.53
C LEU A 451 48.94 -21.80 -16.97
N GLU A 452 47.65 -21.64 -17.27
CA GLU A 452 47.18 -21.25 -18.61
C GLU A 452 46.42 -19.92 -18.54
N GLN A 453 46.68 -19.04 -19.50
CA GLN A 453 45.97 -17.77 -19.64
C GLN A 453 44.82 -17.97 -20.63
N THR A 454 43.58 -17.92 -20.15
CA THR A 454 42.37 -17.97 -20.99
C THR A 454 41.72 -16.60 -21.12
N GLU A 455 40.76 -16.45 -22.04
CA GLU A 455 39.92 -15.25 -22.16
C GLU A 455 39.15 -14.91 -20.87
N ARG A 456 38.95 -15.90 -19.99
CA ARG A 456 38.22 -15.77 -18.72
C ARG A 456 39.14 -15.59 -17.51
N GLY A 457 40.46 -15.52 -17.72
CA GLY A 457 41.48 -15.36 -16.68
C GLY A 457 42.45 -16.53 -16.59
N LEU A 458 43.27 -16.54 -15.53
CA LEU A 458 44.26 -17.59 -15.28
C LEU A 458 43.62 -18.87 -14.74
N THR A 459 43.89 -19.98 -15.42
CA THR A 459 43.51 -21.34 -15.02
C THR A 459 44.72 -22.13 -14.59
N VAL A 460 44.50 -23.05 -13.67
CA VAL A 460 45.49 -23.99 -13.13
C VAL A 460 45.04 -25.41 -13.45
N CYS A 461 45.92 -26.19 -14.06
CA CYS A 461 45.69 -27.58 -14.38
C CYS A 461 46.70 -28.47 -13.64
N LEU A 462 46.31 -29.69 -13.30
CA LEU A 462 47.26 -30.66 -12.76
C LEU A 462 48.14 -31.20 -13.89
N LEU A 463 49.46 -31.19 -13.69
CA LEU A 463 50.37 -31.91 -14.56
C LEU A 463 50.19 -33.41 -14.30
N THR A 464 49.65 -34.14 -15.28
CA THR A 464 49.65 -35.61 -15.23
C THR A 464 51.10 -36.08 -15.27
N GLU A 465 51.50 -36.92 -14.32
CA GLU A 465 52.82 -37.57 -14.34
C GLU A 465 53.02 -38.24 -15.71
N ASN A 466 53.97 -37.73 -16.49
CA ASN A 466 54.53 -38.46 -17.62
C ASN A 466 55.17 -39.72 -17.04
N ILE A 467 54.45 -40.84 -17.09
CA ILE A 467 55.07 -42.15 -17.01
C ILE A 467 56.01 -42.23 -18.23
N PRO A 468 57.33 -42.36 -18.04
CA PRO A 468 58.23 -42.56 -19.16
C PRO A 468 57.84 -43.88 -19.84
N SER A 469 57.45 -43.81 -21.11
CA SER A 469 57.34 -44.96 -21.99
C SER A 469 58.71 -45.62 -22.10
N SER A 470 58.95 -46.59 -21.24
CA SER A 470 59.98 -47.59 -21.43
C SER A 470 59.50 -48.52 -22.54
N SER A 471 59.88 -48.20 -23.77
CA SER A 471 59.88 -49.14 -24.89
C SER A 471 60.94 -48.71 -25.90
N GLU A 472 62.20 -48.79 -25.48
CA GLU A 472 63.33 -49.19 -26.32
C GLU A 472 64.03 -50.31 -25.54
N GLU A 473 63.93 -51.54 -26.04
CA GLU A 473 65.05 -52.49 -26.23
C GLU A 473 64.48 -53.88 -26.64
N GLU A 474 64.89 -54.26 -27.86
CA GLU A 474 64.94 -55.58 -28.53
C GLU A 474 63.67 -56.37 -28.89
#